data_AF-A0A3B1DT99-F1
#
_entry.id   AF-A0A3B1DT99-F1
#
_cell.length_a   1.000
_cell.length_b   1.000
_cell.length_c   1.000
_cell.angle_alpha   90.00
_cell.angle_beta   90.00
_cell.angle_gamma   90.00
#
_symmetry.space_group_name_H-M   'P 1'
#
loop_
_entity.id
_entity.type
_entity.pdbx_description
1 polymer ?
#
loop_
_entity_poly.entity_id
_entity_poly.type
_entity_poly.pdbx_seq_one_letter_code
_entity_poly.pdbx_strand_id
1 'polypeptide(L)' 'MPNVEEKRQQVLSRGGSDAGEQVTLDIEGAGKLTLMYVTDPEGNIIELQHWARPE' A
#
# COMPACT_ATOMS: atom_id res chain seq x y z
N MET A 1 4.65 -12.52 -3.03
CA MET A 1 3.34 -11.86 -2.79
C MET A 1 3.35 -10.55 -3.57
N PRO A 2 2.21 -10.08 -4.12
CA PRO A 2 2.19 -8.84 -4.89
C PRO A 2 2.61 -7.65 -4.01
N ASN A 3 3.38 -6.74 -4.58
CA ASN A 3 3.81 -5.52 -3.88
C ASN A 3 2.67 -4.47 -3.83
N VAL A 4 2.90 -3.36 -3.13
CA VAL A 4 1.89 -2.31 -2.93
C VAL A 4 1.35 -1.76 -4.26
N GLU A 5 2.20 -1.58 -5.27
CA GLU A 5 1.80 -1.08 -6.59
C GLU A 5 0.85 -2.05 -7.32
N GLU A 6 1.12 -3.36 -7.29
CA GLU A 6 0.24 -4.35 -7.90
C GLU A 6 -1.16 -4.37 -7.26
N LYS A 7 -1.23 -4.10 -5.95
CA LYS A 7 -2.50 -4.01 -5.23
C LYS A 7 -3.22 -2.69 -5.49
N ARG A 8 -2.48 -1.59 -5.61
CA ARG A 8 -3.01 -0.29 -6.02
C ARG A 8 -3.71 -0.40 -7.39
N GLN A 9 -3.07 -1.01 -8.39
CA GLN A 9 -3.67 -1.22 -9.71
C GLN A 9 -4.97 -2.04 -9.65
N GLN A 10 -5.05 -3.01 -8.74
CA GLN A 10 -6.29 -3.78 -8.51
C GLN A 10 -7.40 -2.93 -7.89
N VAL A 11 -7.07 -1.98 -7.02
CA VAL A 11 -8.05 -1.05 -6.43
C VAL A 11 -8.56 -0.08 -7.49
N LEU A 12 -7.66 0.54 -8.26
CA LEU A 12 -8.02 1.47 -9.33
C LEU A 12 -8.89 0.83 -10.40
N SER A 13 -8.55 -0.39 -10.83
CA SER A 13 -9.36 -1.14 -11.82
C SER A 13 -10.76 -1.52 -11.32
N ARG A 14 -11.02 -1.44 -10.01
CA ARG A 14 -12.32 -1.71 -9.38
C ARG A 14 -13.10 -0.44 -9.02
N GLY A 15 -12.65 0.73 -9.48
CA GLY A 15 -13.29 2.02 -9.25
C GLY A 15 -12.82 2.74 -7.98
N GLY A 16 -11.76 2.24 -7.34
CA GLY A 16 -11.09 2.97 -6.26
C GLY A 16 -10.25 4.13 -6.78
N SER A 17 -9.64 4.89 -5.87
CA SER A 17 -8.83 6.07 -6.19
C SER A 17 -7.60 6.18 -5.31
N ASP A 18 -6.60 6.94 -5.75
CA ASP A 18 -5.47 7.28 -4.88
C ASP A 18 -5.91 8.28 -3.81
N ALA A 19 -5.45 8.06 -2.57
CA ALA A 19 -5.68 8.96 -1.44
C ALA A 19 -4.38 9.51 -0.84
N GLY A 20 -3.22 9.13 -1.38
CA GLY A 20 -1.90 9.57 -0.95
C GLY A 20 -0.78 8.97 -1.80
N GLU A 21 0.45 9.29 -1.45
CA GLU A 21 1.64 8.79 -2.13
C GLU A 21 2.13 7.47 -1.52
N GLN A 22 2.84 6.67 -2.31
CA GLN A 22 3.52 5.49 -1.79
C GLN A 22 4.77 5.92 -1.03
N VAL A 23 4.89 5.48 0.23
CA VAL A 23 6.06 5.74 1.06
C VAL A 23 6.76 4.44 1.45
N THR A 24 8.07 4.49 1.59
CA THR A 24 8.89 3.38 2.09
C THR A 24 9.71 3.84 3.28
N LEU A 25 9.61 3.11 4.38
CA LEU A 25 10.25 3.40 5.66
C LEU A 25 11.17 2.23 6.02
N ASP A 26 12.38 2.54 6.45
CA ASP A 26 13.27 1.57 7.09
C ASP A 26 13.07 1.69 8.61
N ILE A 27 12.59 0.62 9.24
CA ILE A 27 12.27 0.58 10.67
C ILE A 27 13.29 -0.31 11.36
N GLU A 28 14.13 0.32 12.18
CA GLU A 28 15.20 -0.37 12.91
C GLU A 28 14.66 -1.56 13.71
N GLY A 29 15.26 -2.73 13.50
CA GLY A 29 14.85 -3.99 14.13
C GLY A 29 13.57 -4.64 13.59
N ALA A 30 12.77 -3.96 12.78
CA ALA A 30 11.51 -4.49 12.22
C ALA A 30 11.58 -4.75 10.70
N GLY A 31 12.48 -4.06 10.00
CA GLY A 31 12.66 -4.18 8.55
C GLY A 31 12.03 -3.03 7.77
N LYS A 32 11.81 -3.26 6.48
CA LYS A 32 11.33 -2.23 5.54
C LYS A 32 9.83 -2.33 5.33
N LEU A 33 9.12 -1.22 5.56
CA LEU A 33 7.69 -1.08 5.33
C LEU A 33 7.45 -0.20 4.10
N THR A 34 6.74 -0.72 3.10
CA THR A 34 6.16 0.09 2.02
C THR A 34 4.65 0.19 2.24
N LEU A 35 4.10 1.40 2.20
CA LEU A 35 2.66 1.61 2.33
C LEU A 35 2.11 2.71 1.41
N MET A 36 0.79 2.71 1.20
CA MET A 36 0.02 3.72 0.47
C MET A 36 -1.43 3.73 0.96
N TYR A 37 -2.07 4.91 0.91
CA TYR A 37 -3.52 5.05 1.06
C TYR A 37 -4.23 5.15 -0.29
N VAL A 38 -5.30 4.38 -0.43
CA VAL A 38 -6.26 4.42 -1.55
C VAL A 38 -7.68 4.48 -0.97
N THR A 39 -8.67 4.74 -1.80
CA THR A 39 -10.08 4.55 -1.45
C THR A 39 -10.73 3.45 -2.29
N ASP A 40 -11.77 2.82 -1.75
CA ASP A 40 -12.73 2.07 -2.56
C ASP A 40 -13.73 3.02 -3.27
N PRO A 41 -14.65 2.50 -4.10
CA PRO A 41 -15.66 3.32 -4.77
C PRO A 41 -16.65 4.04 -3.84
N GLU A 42 -16.81 3.56 -2.60
CA GLU A 42 -17.67 4.18 -1.59
C GLU A 42 -16.94 5.31 -0.84
N GLY A 43 -15.63 5.46 -1.07
CA GLY A 43 -14.78 6.47 -0.44
C GLY A 43 -14.16 6.00 0.87
N ASN A 44 -14.28 4.72 1.24
CA ASN A 44 -13.62 4.21 2.44
C ASN A 44 -12.10 4.13 2.22
N ILE A 45 -11.32 4.57 3.20
CA ILE A 45 -9.86 4.52 3.14
C ILE A 45 -9.39 3.07 3.34
N ILE A 46 -8.51 2.63 2.45
CA ILE A 46 -7.80 1.35 2.53
C ILE A 46 -6.31 1.65 2.61
N GLU A 47 -5.63 1.05 3.58
CA GLU A 47 -4.18 1.04 3.66
C GLU A 47 -3.63 -0.22 2.98
N LEU A 48 -2.83 -0.03 1.94
CA LEU A 48 -2.04 -1.10 1.34
C LEU A 48 -0.66 -1.08 1.96
N GLN A 49 -0.20 -2.21 2.48
CA GLN A 49 1.12 -2.33 3.09
C GLN A 49 1.84 -3.61 2.72
N HIS A 50 3.16 -3.54 2.68
CA HIS A 50 4.06 -4.68 2.52
C HIS A 50 5.29 -4.53 3.43
N TRP A 51 5.60 -5.59 4.16
CA TRP A 51 6.79 -5.69 5.01
C TRP A 51 7.82 -6.62 4.39
N ALA A 52 9.06 -6.13 4.25
CA ALA A 52 10.24 -6.92 4.00
C ALA A 52 11.07 -6.99 5.29
N ARG A 53 11.06 -8.15 5.95
CA ARG A 53 11.87 -8.38 7.15
C ARG A 53 13.31 -8.71 6.75
N PRO A 54 14.33 -8.26 7.51
CA PRO A 54 15.67 -8.78 7.37
C PRO A 54 15.67 -10.28 7.71
N GLU A 55 16.44 -11.08 6.97
CA GLU A 55 16.71 -12.49 7.28
C GLU A 55 17.42 -12.65 8.63
#